data_AF-A0A026WL35-F1
#
_entry.id   AF-A0A026WL35-F1
#
_cell.length_a   1.000
_cell.length_b   1.000
_cell.length_c   1.000
_cell.angle_alpha   90.00
_cell.angle_beta   90.00
_cell.angle_gamma   90.00
#
_symmetry.space_group_name_H-M   'P 1'
#
loop_
_entity.id
_entity.type
_entity.pdbx_description
1 polymer ?
#
loop_
_entity_poly.entity_id
_entity_poly.type
_entity_poly.pdbx_seq_one_letter_code
_entity_poly.pdbx_strand_id
1 'polypeptide(L)'
;MAEVKRTPHPVTHGSGQEITNVAQEKEKNNTNLEAHKDVETTAQQPVYQIRPHLHEKFKPLSAKEIIHDVLFDQLAMKSYDAQAAAQWTKDIADAIEKRIKDLQFKRYKYIVNVVLGQQHGAGIKIGTRCIWDTEADTYAYDSFINDTIFCTAIVYAIYYY
;
A
#
# COMPACT_ATOMS: atom_id res chain seq x y z
N MET A 1 42.70 32.19 -5.65
CA MET A 1 42.99 33.26 -4.66
C MET A 1 41.75 34.15 -4.59
N ALA A 2 41.19 34.50 -3.43
CA ALA A 2 41.60 34.11 -2.07
C ALA A 2 40.38 33.91 -1.15
N GLU A 3 40.60 33.11 -0.12
CA GLU A 3 39.75 32.85 1.04
C GLU A 3 39.78 34.04 2.01
N VAL A 4 38.67 34.35 2.70
CA VAL A 4 38.68 35.26 3.87
C VAL A 4 38.06 34.55 5.07
N LYS A 5 38.87 34.43 6.13
CA LYS A 5 38.59 33.70 7.38
C LYS A 5 38.04 34.63 8.48
N ARG A 6 37.63 33.99 9.60
CA ARG A 6 36.81 34.51 10.71
C ARG A 6 37.58 35.42 11.71
N THR A 7 36.84 36.38 12.31
CA THR A 7 36.75 36.77 13.76
C THR A 7 38.01 36.96 14.63
N PRO A 8 37.99 37.88 15.63
CA PRO A 8 37.58 37.47 17.00
C PRO A 8 36.77 38.51 17.82
N HIS A 9 36.17 38.05 18.92
CA HIS A 9 35.56 38.84 20.01
C HIS A 9 36.59 39.22 21.11
N PRO A 10 36.22 40.15 22.02
CA PRO A 10 36.60 40.06 23.44
C PRO A 10 35.40 39.84 24.37
N VAL A 11 35.70 39.29 25.56
CA VAL A 11 34.79 38.85 26.65
C VAL A 11 34.75 39.95 27.75
N THR A 12 33.82 40.00 28.72
CA THR A 12 34.05 39.52 30.12
C THR A 12 32.82 39.72 31.04
N HIS A 13 32.71 38.83 32.04
CA HIS A 13 31.75 38.71 33.17
C HIS A 13 31.43 39.96 34.03
N GLY A 14 30.30 39.87 34.75
CA GLY A 14 30.08 40.53 36.06
C GLY A 14 28.75 40.11 36.71
N SER A 15 28.72 39.77 38.00
CA SER A 15 27.52 39.24 38.70
C SER A 15 27.39 39.68 40.17
N GLY A 16 26.17 40.07 40.58
CA GLY A 16 25.61 39.82 41.93
C GLY A 16 25.72 40.90 43.02
N GLN A 17 24.56 41.24 43.63
CA GLN A 17 24.24 41.44 45.07
C GLN A 17 22.82 42.08 45.16
N GLU A 18 21.81 41.41 45.76
CA GLU A 18 21.33 41.56 47.17
C GLU A 18 20.76 42.95 47.50
N ILE A 19 19.67 43.16 48.25
CA ILE A 19 18.88 42.39 49.24
C ILE A 19 17.35 42.66 49.01
N THR A 20 16.31 42.23 49.77
CA THR A 20 16.14 41.77 51.17
C THR A 20 14.93 40.79 51.31
N ASN A 21 14.47 40.52 52.54
CA ASN A 21 13.46 39.54 52.98
C ASN A 21 12.09 40.17 53.37
N VAL A 22 11.04 39.33 53.57
CA VAL A 22 10.50 38.97 54.92
C VAL A 22 9.36 37.92 54.85
N ALA A 23 9.35 37.03 55.86
CA ALA A 23 8.29 36.13 56.34
C ALA A 23 7.83 34.92 55.48
N GLN A 24 8.07 33.72 56.04
CA GLN A 24 7.29 32.51 55.80
C GLN A 24 6.29 32.33 56.94
N GLU A 25 5.08 31.84 56.65
CA GLU A 25 4.30 31.05 57.61
C GLU A 25 3.87 29.73 56.96
N LYS A 26 4.00 28.64 57.71
CA LYS A 26 3.54 27.31 57.32
C LYS A 26 2.22 27.05 58.03
N GLU A 27 1.17 26.74 57.27
CA GLU A 27 0.09 25.94 57.82
C GLU A 27 -0.25 24.79 56.88
N LYS A 28 -0.20 23.57 57.42
CA LYS A 28 -0.73 22.39 56.73
C LYS A 28 -2.23 22.39 57.00
N ASN A 29 -3.05 22.30 55.96
CA ASN A 29 -4.36 21.69 56.17
C ASN A 29 -4.71 20.75 55.03
N ASN A 30 -5.17 19.56 55.41
CA ASN A 30 -5.41 18.45 54.49
C ASN A 30 -6.92 18.38 54.24
N THR A 31 -7.39 18.84 53.08
CA THR A 31 -8.77 18.59 52.64
C THR A 31 -8.74 17.84 51.32
N ASN A 32 -8.96 16.53 51.42
CA ASN A 32 -9.33 15.69 50.29
C ASN A 32 -10.59 16.28 49.65
N LEU A 33 -10.50 16.69 48.38
CA LEU A 33 -11.66 17.08 47.59
C LEU A 33 -11.64 16.25 46.31
N GLU A 34 -12.61 15.34 46.22
CA GLU A 34 -12.71 14.36 45.16
C GLU A 34 -12.97 15.07 43.83
N ALA A 35 -11.97 15.06 42.94
CA ALA A 35 -12.15 15.53 41.58
C ALA A 35 -13.11 14.57 40.86
N HIS A 36 -14.37 14.98 40.74
CA HIS A 36 -15.34 14.32 39.88
C HIS A 36 -14.75 14.18 38.48
N LYS A 37 -14.42 12.94 38.10
CA LYS A 37 -14.14 12.59 36.72
C LYS A 37 -15.48 12.50 36.00
N ASP A 38 -15.90 13.61 35.43
CA ASP A 38 -16.89 13.60 34.37
C ASP A 38 -16.25 12.87 33.18
N VAL A 39 -16.44 11.55 33.14
CA VAL A 39 -16.07 10.71 31.99
C VAL A 39 -17.12 10.96 30.92
N GLU A 40 -17.02 12.14 30.29
CA GLU A 40 -17.71 12.43 29.05
C GLU A 40 -17.17 11.45 28.01
N THR A 41 -17.89 10.33 27.87
CA THR A 41 -17.61 9.31 26.88
C THR A 41 -18.02 9.89 25.55
N THR A 42 -17.11 10.68 24.97
CA THR A 42 -17.20 11.14 23.59
C THR A 42 -17.21 9.89 22.71
N ALA A 43 -18.42 9.42 22.39
CA ALA A 43 -18.64 8.37 21.43
C ALA A 43 -18.08 8.86 20.10
N GLN A 44 -16.87 8.41 19.77
CA GLN A 44 -16.21 8.75 18.52
C GLN A 44 -17.16 8.34 17.40
N GLN A 45 -17.68 9.33 16.65
CA GLN A 45 -18.49 9.03 15.49
C GLN A 45 -17.64 8.17 14.54
N PRO A 46 -18.22 7.12 13.93
CA PRO A 46 -17.48 6.26 13.04
C PRO A 46 -16.91 7.11 11.90
N VAL A 47 -15.57 7.20 11.85
CA VAL A 47 -14.89 7.93 10.78
C VAL A 47 -15.08 7.13 9.50
N TYR A 48 -16.05 7.55 8.69
CA TYR A 48 -16.37 6.91 7.41
C TYR A 48 -15.22 7.08 6.44
N GLN A 49 -14.32 6.10 6.43
CA GLN A 49 -13.18 6.06 5.52
C GLN A 49 -13.63 5.57 4.14
N ILE A 50 -13.87 6.54 3.25
CA ILE A 50 -14.25 6.30 1.85
C ILE A 50 -13.06 5.72 1.04
N ARG A 51 -11.82 6.11 1.35
CA ARG A 51 -10.63 5.74 0.55
C ARG A 51 -9.56 4.99 1.35
N PRO A 52 -8.89 3.99 0.77
CA PRO A 52 -7.81 3.24 1.45
C PRO A 52 -6.63 4.16 1.81
N HIS A 53 -6.01 3.91 2.96
CA HIS A 53 -4.72 4.51 3.29
C HIS A 53 -3.62 4.05 2.32
N LEU A 54 -2.57 4.85 2.16
CA LEU A 54 -1.47 4.56 1.21
C LEU A 54 -0.82 3.18 1.42
N HIS A 55 -0.71 2.71 2.66
CA HIS A 55 -0.17 1.38 2.98
C HIS A 55 -1.15 0.22 2.71
N GLU A 56 -2.45 0.51 2.62
CA GLU A 56 -3.52 -0.46 2.33
C GLU A 56 -3.91 -0.51 0.86
N LYS A 57 -3.52 0.50 0.05
CA LYS A 57 -3.70 0.49 -1.40
C LYS A 57 -3.05 -0.74 -2.03
N PHE A 58 -3.77 -1.33 -2.98
CA PHE A 58 -3.24 -2.39 -3.84
C PHE A 58 -1.96 -1.92 -4.56
N LYS A 59 -1.00 -2.83 -4.74
CA LYS A 59 0.29 -2.55 -5.38
C LYS A 59 0.38 -3.26 -6.74
N PRO A 60 0.17 -2.55 -7.87
CA PRO A 60 0.17 -3.18 -9.19
C PRO A 60 1.49 -3.86 -9.57
N LEU A 61 2.64 -3.40 -9.07
CA LEU A 61 3.94 -4.00 -9.34
C LEU A 61 4.05 -5.41 -8.74
N SER A 62 3.71 -5.58 -7.46
CA SER A 62 3.71 -6.90 -6.80
C SER A 62 2.71 -7.87 -7.44
N ALA A 63 1.58 -7.35 -7.90
CA ALA A 63 0.63 -8.14 -8.67
C ALA A 63 1.17 -8.54 -10.06
N LYS A 64 1.91 -7.64 -10.74
CA LYS A 64 2.58 -7.95 -12.01
C LYS A 64 3.62 -9.05 -11.85
N GLU A 65 4.45 -8.98 -10.81
CA GLU A 65 5.45 -10.01 -10.48
C GLU A 65 4.78 -11.37 -10.27
N ILE A 66 3.70 -11.43 -9.48
CA ILE A 66 2.90 -12.65 -9.28
C ILE A 66 2.35 -13.21 -10.60
N ILE A 67 1.82 -12.35 -11.47
CA ILE A 67 1.30 -12.77 -12.78
C ILE A 67 2.44 -13.34 -13.63
N HIS A 68 3.59 -12.67 -13.68
CA HIS A 68 4.77 -13.10 -14.42
C HIS A 68 5.22 -14.50 -14.00
N ASP A 69 5.42 -14.70 -12.69
CA ASP A 69 5.87 -15.97 -12.13
C ASP A 69 4.89 -17.10 -12.43
N VAL A 70 3.58 -16.88 -12.23
CA VAL A 70 2.56 -17.93 -12.51
C VAL A 70 2.52 -18.28 -14.00
N LEU A 71 2.61 -17.29 -14.89
CA LEU A 71 2.63 -17.55 -16.33
C LEU A 71 3.89 -18.31 -16.74
N PHE A 72 5.06 -17.95 -16.21
CA PHE A 72 6.31 -18.64 -16.49
C PHE A 72 6.31 -20.07 -15.94
N ASP A 73 5.99 -20.25 -14.65
CA ASP A 73 5.86 -21.55 -13.96
C ASP A 73 4.96 -22.51 -14.75
N GLN A 74 3.84 -22.00 -15.27
CA GLN A 74 2.83 -22.82 -15.95
C GLN A 74 3.09 -23.05 -17.44
N LEU A 75 3.78 -22.17 -18.16
CA LEU A 75 3.81 -22.21 -19.63
C LEU A 75 5.22 -22.29 -20.25
N ALA A 76 6.29 -22.03 -19.49
CA ALA A 76 7.66 -22.02 -20.03
C ALA A 76 8.04 -23.30 -20.79
N MET A 77 7.64 -24.46 -20.29
CA MET A 77 7.98 -25.77 -20.84
C MET A 77 6.81 -26.45 -21.59
N LYS A 78 5.71 -25.74 -21.88
CA LYS A 78 4.52 -26.31 -22.53
C LYS A 78 4.42 -25.89 -24.01
N SER A 79 4.03 -26.85 -24.84
CA SER A 79 3.58 -26.60 -26.21
C SER A 79 2.05 -26.47 -26.24
N TYR A 80 1.51 -25.71 -27.19
CA TYR A 80 0.06 -25.48 -27.29
C TYR A 80 -0.70 -26.77 -27.62
N ASP A 81 -1.64 -27.14 -26.74
CA ASP A 81 -2.72 -28.09 -27.02
C ASP A 81 -4.07 -27.45 -26.71
N ALA A 82 -5.03 -27.57 -27.62
CA ALA A 82 -6.34 -26.94 -27.51
C ALA A 82 -7.20 -27.55 -26.38
N GLN A 83 -7.03 -28.83 -26.05
CA GLN A 83 -7.79 -29.47 -24.96
C GLN A 83 -7.25 -29.05 -23.59
N ALA A 84 -5.93 -29.12 -23.41
CA ALA A 84 -5.27 -28.74 -22.17
C ALA A 84 -5.26 -27.22 -21.92
N ALA A 85 -5.22 -26.38 -22.97
CA ALA A 85 -5.28 -24.92 -22.86
C ALA A 85 -6.49 -24.42 -22.07
N ALA A 86 -7.66 -25.04 -22.24
CA ALA A 86 -8.87 -24.68 -21.50
C ALA A 86 -8.75 -24.96 -19.99
N GLN A 87 -7.98 -25.97 -19.59
CA GLN A 87 -7.69 -26.25 -18.18
C GLN A 87 -6.59 -25.32 -17.65
N TRP A 88 -5.47 -25.18 -18.37
CA TRP A 88 -4.37 -24.29 -17.96
C TRP A 88 -4.83 -22.85 -17.77
N THR A 89 -5.76 -22.36 -18.59
CA THR A 89 -6.32 -21.01 -18.45
C THR A 89 -7.03 -20.82 -17.09
N LYS A 90 -7.76 -21.85 -16.62
CA LYS A 90 -8.39 -21.85 -15.29
C LYS A 90 -7.35 -21.98 -14.18
N ASP A 91 -6.43 -22.93 -14.31
CA ASP A 91 -5.36 -23.16 -13.32
C ASP A 91 -4.52 -21.89 -13.09
N ILE A 92 -4.23 -21.14 -14.17
CA ILE A 92 -3.54 -19.84 -14.13
C ILE A 92 -4.40 -18.79 -13.44
N ALA A 93 -5.69 -18.68 -13.77
CA ALA A 93 -6.60 -17.72 -13.15
C ALA A 93 -6.71 -17.96 -11.63
N ASP A 94 -6.94 -19.20 -11.22
CA ASP A 94 -7.06 -19.62 -9.81
C ASP A 94 -5.74 -19.42 -9.05
N ALA A 95 -4.60 -19.73 -9.67
CA ALA A 95 -3.28 -19.54 -9.07
C ALA A 95 -2.92 -18.06 -8.87
N ILE A 96 -3.24 -17.20 -9.85
CA ILE A 96 -3.09 -15.74 -9.73
C ILE A 96 -4.03 -15.21 -8.65
N GLU A 97 -5.32 -15.57 -8.67
CA GLU A 97 -6.29 -15.11 -7.67
C GLU A 97 -5.85 -15.47 -6.25
N LYS A 98 -5.36 -16.71 -6.05
CA LYS A 98 -4.83 -17.16 -4.77
C LYS A 98 -3.60 -16.36 -4.32
N ARG A 99 -2.54 -16.29 -5.14
CA ARG A 99 -1.31 -15.55 -4.80
C ARG A 99 -1.60 -14.06 -4.54
N ILE A 100 -2.56 -13.46 -5.25
CA ILE A 100 -3.01 -12.07 -5.01
C ILE A 100 -3.76 -11.91 -3.68
N LYS A 101 -4.63 -12.85 -3.32
CA LYS A 101 -5.31 -12.86 -2.00
C LYS A 101 -4.31 -13.02 -0.85
N ASP A 102 -3.24 -13.77 -1.05
CA ASP A 102 -2.17 -13.97 -0.06
C ASP A 102 -1.40 -12.65 0.25
N LEU A 103 -1.52 -11.59 -0.57
CA LEU A 103 -1.00 -10.25 -0.25
C LEU A 103 -1.86 -9.46 0.76
N GLN A 104 -3.04 -9.96 1.13
CA GLN A 104 -3.88 -9.47 2.23
C GLN A 104 -4.26 -7.97 2.19
N PHE A 105 -4.36 -7.33 1.01
CA PHE A 105 -4.91 -5.98 0.91
C PHE A 105 -6.38 -5.95 1.38
N LYS A 106 -6.68 -5.05 2.31
CA LYS A 106 -8.02 -4.94 2.92
C LYS A 106 -9.02 -4.35 1.95
N ARG A 107 -10.27 -4.85 2.01
CA ARG A 107 -11.43 -4.32 1.28
C ARG A 107 -11.29 -4.31 -0.25
N TYR A 108 -10.42 -5.13 -0.83
CA TYR A 108 -10.35 -5.31 -2.30
C TYR A 108 -11.09 -6.57 -2.75
N LYS A 109 -11.81 -6.44 -3.87
CA LYS A 109 -12.34 -7.54 -4.68
C LYS A 109 -11.48 -7.67 -5.93
N TYR A 110 -11.20 -8.91 -6.34
CA TYR A 110 -10.34 -9.19 -7.48
C TYR A 110 -11.14 -9.80 -8.62
N ILE A 111 -10.80 -9.41 -9.85
CA ILE A 111 -11.26 -10.05 -11.08
C ILE A 111 -10.01 -10.42 -11.87
N VAL A 112 -9.82 -11.71 -12.15
CA VAL A 112 -8.72 -12.20 -12.99
C VAL A 112 -9.28 -12.55 -14.36
N ASN A 113 -8.70 -11.99 -15.41
CA ASN A 113 -9.01 -12.31 -16.80
C ASN A 113 -7.75 -12.89 -17.45
N VAL A 114 -7.85 -14.08 -18.04
CA VAL A 114 -6.73 -14.79 -18.69
C VAL A 114 -7.11 -15.11 -20.12
N VAL A 115 -6.28 -14.68 -21.07
CA VAL A 115 -6.42 -14.94 -22.50
C VAL A 115 -5.22 -15.76 -22.95
N LEU A 116 -5.43 -17.05 -23.22
CA LEU A 116 -4.42 -17.98 -23.73
C LEU A 116 -4.81 -18.42 -25.15
N GLY A 117 -3.86 -18.40 -26.08
CA GLY A 117 -4.07 -18.89 -27.43
C GLY A 117 -2.80 -19.40 -28.11
N GLN A 118 -2.97 -19.94 -29.31
CA GLN A 118 -1.85 -20.45 -30.11
C GLN A 118 -1.07 -19.30 -30.77
N GLN A 119 0.25 -19.32 -30.61
CA GLN A 119 1.15 -18.50 -31.42
C GLN A 119 1.37 -19.18 -32.78
N HIS A 120 0.87 -18.53 -33.84
CA HIS A 120 1.01 -19.02 -35.23
C HIS A 120 1.14 -17.85 -36.22
N GLY A 121 1.88 -16.80 -35.83
CA GLY A 121 2.14 -15.63 -36.69
C GLY A 121 0.98 -14.64 -36.82
N ALA A 122 -0.15 -14.89 -36.14
CA ALA A 122 -1.26 -13.96 -36.05
C ALA A 122 -0.98 -12.84 -35.03
N GLY A 123 -1.35 -11.60 -35.36
CA GLY A 123 -1.27 -10.47 -34.44
C GLY A 123 -2.52 -10.34 -33.57
N ILE A 124 -2.35 -10.25 -32.25
CA ILE A 124 -3.41 -9.94 -31.29
C ILE A 124 -3.21 -8.55 -30.67
N LYS A 125 -4.31 -7.84 -30.39
CA LYS A 125 -4.32 -6.61 -29.58
C LYS A 125 -5.35 -6.77 -28.47
N ILE A 126 -4.89 -6.69 -27.23
CA ILE A 126 -5.74 -6.72 -26.03
C ILE A 126 -5.81 -5.30 -25.47
N GLY A 127 -6.99 -4.88 -25.04
CA GLY A 127 -7.22 -3.59 -24.42
C GLY A 127 -8.41 -3.66 -23.47
N THR A 128 -8.39 -2.80 -22.46
CA THR A 128 -9.47 -2.70 -21.47
C THR A 128 -9.90 -1.25 -21.29
N ARG A 129 -11.15 -1.04 -20.88
CA ARG A 129 -11.76 0.25 -20.58
C ARG A 129 -12.59 0.09 -19.32
N CYS A 130 -12.34 0.92 -18.32
CA CYS A 130 -12.94 0.82 -17.00
C CYS A 130 -13.53 2.18 -16.59
N ILE A 131 -14.63 2.15 -15.83
CA ILE A 131 -15.21 3.30 -15.14
C ILE A 131 -15.19 2.95 -13.66
N TRP A 132 -14.36 3.65 -12.88
CA TRP A 132 -13.99 3.32 -11.49
C TRP A 132 -13.35 4.52 -10.78
N ASP A 133 -13.08 4.46 -9.47
CA ASP A 133 -12.35 5.51 -8.75
C ASP A 133 -10.85 5.41 -9.06
N THR A 134 -10.31 6.42 -9.75
CA THR A 134 -8.89 6.48 -10.13
C THR A 134 -7.90 6.49 -8.96
N GLU A 135 -8.36 6.75 -7.73
CA GLU A 135 -7.53 6.70 -6.55
C GLU A 135 -7.59 5.36 -5.80
N ALA A 136 -8.73 4.66 -5.82
CA ALA A 136 -8.92 3.43 -5.03
C ALA A 136 -8.77 2.17 -5.88
N ASP A 137 -9.28 2.19 -7.10
CA ASP A 137 -9.36 1.05 -8.03
C ASP A 137 -8.15 1.03 -8.98
N THR A 138 -7.68 -0.15 -9.35
CA THR A 138 -6.51 -0.29 -10.22
C THR A 138 -6.44 -1.66 -10.91
N TYR A 139 -5.44 -1.85 -11.77
CA TYR A 139 -5.16 -3.13 -12.40
C TYR A 139 -3.66 -3.36 -12.57
N ALA A 140 -3.30 -4.64 -12.68
CA ALA A 140 -2.00 -5.10 -13.13
C ALA A 140 -2.20 -6.08 -14.28
N TYR A 141 -1.23 -6.18 -15.18
CA TYR A 141 -1.22 -7.19 -16.24
C TYR A 141 0.20 -7.60 -16.57
N ASP A 142 0.35 -8.82 -17.08
CA ASP A 142 1.56 -9.25 -17.77
C ASP A 142 1.23 -10.24 -18.90
N SER A 143 2.21 -10.48 -19.76
CA SER A 143 2.07 -11.33 -20.94
C SER A 143 3.26 -12.27 -21.10
N PHE A 144 2.99 -13.54 -21.35
CA PHE A 144 3.96 -14.58 -21.65
C PHE A 144 3.82 -15.03 -23.11
N ILE A 145 4.95 -15.26 -23.79
CA ILE A 145 4.98 -15.77 -25.16
C ILE A 145 6.11 -16.81 -25.24
N ASN A 146 5.80 -17.97 -25.84
CA ASN A 146 6.80 -18.94 -26.30
C ASN A 146 6.54 -19.26 -27.79
N ASP A 147 7.25 -20.26 -28.33
CA ASP A 147 7.20 -20.63 -29.75
C ASP A 147 5.80 -21.01 -30.26
N THR A 148 4.90 -21.47 -29.38
CA THR A 148 3.58 -22.01 -29.75
C THR A 148 2.40 -21.45 -28.96
N ILE A 149 2.64 -20.76 -27.84
CA ILE A 149 1.63 -20.21 -26.92
C ILE A 149 1.86 -18.70 -26.77
N PHE A 150 0.77 -17.93 -26.80
CA PHE A 150 0.72 -16.64 -26.12
C PHE A 150 -0.27 -16.72 -24.96
N CYS A 151 0.02 -16.02 -23.88
CA CYS A 151 -0.88 -15.83 -22.76
C CYS A 151 -0.81 -14.39 -22.25
N THR A 152 -1.93 -13.81 -21.88
CA THR A 152 -2.00 -12.49 -21.22
C THR A 152 -2.99 -12.57 -20.08
N ALA A 153 -2.56 -12.19 -18.89
CA ALA A 153 -3.39 -12.18 -17.70
C ALA A 153 -3.48 -10.77 -17.13
N ILE A 154 -4.68 -10.39 -16.71
CA ILE A 154 -5.03 -9.06 -16.19
C ILE A 154 -5.76 -9.28 -14.86
N VAL A 155 -5.27 -8.62 -13.80
CA VAL A 155 -5.92 -8.57 -12.49
C VAL A 155 -6.47 -7.18 -12.27
N TYR A 156 -7.78 -7.07 -12.07
CA TYR A 156 -8.44 -5.84 -11.63
C TYR A 156 -8.65 -5.92 -10.12
N ALA A 157 -8.25 -4.88 -9.40
CA ALA A 157 -8.43 -4.72 -7.96
C ALA A 157 -9.42 -3.58 -7.71
N ILE A 158 -10.63 -3.94 -7.28
CA ILE A 158 -11.75 -3.01 -7.06
C ILE A 158 -11.97 -2.85 -5.55
N TYR A 159 -11.94 -1.61 -5.06
CA TYR A 159 -12.15 -1.27 -3.67
C TYR A 159 -13.63 -1.37 -3.28
N TYR A 160 -13.90 -1.90 -2.09
CA TYR A 160 -15.23 -2.12 -1.56
C TYR A 160 -15.52 -1.10 -0.44
N TYR A 161 -16.25 -0.04 -0.82
CA TYR A 161 -16.70 1.10 -0.01
C TYR A 161 -17.65 0.73 1.13
#